data_AF-A0A8J5X2D0-F1
#
_entry.id   AF-A0A8J5X2D0-F1
#
_cell.length_a   1.000
_cell.length_b   1.000
_cell.length_c   1.000
_cell.angle_alpha   90.00
_cell.angle_beta   90.00
_cell.angle_gamma   90.00
#
_symmetry.space_group_name_H-M   'P 1'
#
loop_
_entity.id
_entity.type
_entity.pdbx_description
1 polymer ?
#
loop_
_entity_poly.entity_id
_entity_poly.type
_entity_poly.pdbx_seq_one_letter_code
_entity_poly.pdbx_strand_id
1 'polypeptide(L)'
;MARDTVLTISISYVLVATGMIYAQHLTSGLLDSPLDLLYPGVLFFAVGLAGNFYHHCLLSQLRTTKQGGEKAYKIPTGGLFGLVTCPHYLFEIVGFFGFAMIAQTVHALAVAAGTAAYLAGRS
;
A
#
# COMPACT_ATOMS: atom_id res chain seq x y z
N MET A 1 -14.52 15.80 -10.82
CA MET A 1 -14.52 15.01 -9.57
C MET A 1 -13.58 13.82 -9.63
N ALA A 2 -13.84 12.74 -10.38
CA ALA A 2 -12.96 11.56 -10.38
C ALA A 2 -11.52 11.86 -10.88
N ARG A 3 -11.35 12.70 -11.90
CA ARG A 3 -10.03 13.11 -12.42
C ARG A 3 -9.21 13.90 -11.39
N ASP A 4 -9.84 14.85 -10.71
CA ASP A 4 -9.19 15.71 -9.72
C ASP A 4 -8.72 14.87 -8.53
N THR A 5 -9.53 13.90 -8.08
CA THR A 5 -9.15 12.99 -7.00
C THR A 5 -7.97 12.10 -7.37
N VAL A 6 -7.93 11.56 -8.61
CA VAL A 6 -6.81 10.74 -9.08
C VAL A 6 -5.50 11.53 -9.10
N LEU A 7 -5.55 12.78 -9.58
CA LEU A 7 -4.38 13.65 -9.60
C LEU A 7 -3.88 13.95 -8.18
N THR A 8 -4.77 14.32 -7.26
CA THR A 8 -4.40 14.61 -5.86
C THR A 8 -3.75 13.42 -5.17
N ILE A 9 -4.34 12.22 -5.34
CA ILE A 9 -3.78 10.98 -4.77
C ILE A 9 -2.41 10.68 -5.40
N SER A 10 -2.27 10.82 -6.71
CA SER A 10 -1.01 10.50 -7.38
C SER A 10 0.11 11.43 -6.91
N ILE A 11 -0.18 12.74 -6.81
CA ILE A 11 0.78 13.74 -6.32
C ILE A 11 1.15 13.46 -4.86
N SER A 12 0.18 13.14 -3.99
CA SER A 12 0.47 12.88 -2.58
C SER A 12 1.40 11.68 -2.40
N TYR A 13 1.18 10.59 -3.14
CA TYR A 13 2.06 9.41 -3.07
C TYR A 13 3.46 9.70 -3.62
N VAL A 14 3.57 10.46 -4.71
CA VAL A 14 4.88 10.87 -5.26
C VAL A 14 5.64 11.75 -4.26
N LEU A 15 4.97 12.71 -3.64
CA LEU A 15 5.59 13.58 -2.62
C LEU A 15 6.05 12.76 -1.40
N VAL A 16 5.22 11.85 -0.91
CA VAL A 16 5.54 10.97 0.22
C VAL A 16 6.72 10.06 -0.10
N ALA A 17 6.75 9.44 -1.29
CA ALA A 17 7.86 8.59 -1.72
C ALA A 17 9.17 9.39 -1.85
N THR A 18 9.10 10.59 -2.45
CA THR A 18 10.27 11.48 -2.61
C THR A 18 10.79 11.93 -1.25
N GLY A 19 9.90 12.30 -0.32
CA GLY A 19 10.27 12.68 1.05
C GLY A 19 10.96 11.54 1.80
N MET A 20 10.47 10.30 1.65
CA MET A 20 11.10 9.12 2.24
C MET A 20 12.50 8.85 1.68
N ILE A 21 12.67 8.93 0.35
CA ILE A 21 13.98 8.77 -0.30
C ILE A 21 14.96 9.86 0.15
N TYR A 22 14.49 11.11 0.23
CA TYR A 22 15.29 12.23 0.73
C TYR A 22 15.73 12.04 2.18
N ALA A 23 14.82 11.61 3.07
CA ALA A 23 15.13 11.30 4.45
C ALA A 23 16.16 10.16 4.57
N GLN A 24 16.06 9.14 3.71
CA GLN A 24 17.02 8.05 3.64
C GLN A 24 18.40 8.56 3.20
N HIS A 25 18.48 9.40 2.17
CA HIS A 25 19.75 10.02 1.75
C HIS A 25 20.40 10.85 2.86
N LEU A 26 19.63 11.63 3.61
CA LEU A 26 20.14 12.41 4.73
C LEU A 26 20.72 11.52 5.84
N THR A 27 20.15 10.33 6.03
CA THR A 27 20.50 9.41 7.13
C THR A 27 21.53 8.33 6.73
N SER A 28 21.81 8.18 5.43
CA SER A 28 22.66 7.11 4.87
C SER A 28 24.10 7.10 5.42
N GLY A 29 24.62 8.24 5.86
CA GLY A 29 25.96 8.35 6.47
C GLY A 29 25.99 8.30 8.00
N LEU A 30 24.82 8.13 8.65
CA LEU A 30 24.64 8.19 10.10
C LEU A 30 24.26 6.84 10.72
N LEU A 31 23.77 5.90 9.91
CA LEU A 31 23.27 4.60 10.35
C LEU A 31 24.11 3.47 9.74
N ASP A 32 25.15 3.05 10.44
CA ASP A 32 25.66 1.67 10.30
C ASP A 32 24.68 0.75 11.05
N SER A 33 23.58 0.36 10.40
CA SER A 33 22.62 -0.55 11.03
C SER A 33 23.23 -1.96 11.14
N PRO A 34 23.26 -2.56 12.34
CA PRO A 34 23.84 -3.89 12.55
C PRO A 34 22.97 -5.03 12.02
N LEU A 35 21.72 -4.75 11.63
CA LEU A 35 20.76 -5.72 11.11
C LEU A 35 20.37 -5.34 9.67
N ASP A 36 20.77 -6.18 8.72
CA ASP A 36 20.38 -6.04 7.31
C ASP A 36 18.93 -6.52 7.11
N LEU A 37 17.99 -5.58 7.10
CA LEU A 37 16.57 -5.83 6.84
C LEU A 37 16.20 -5.61 5.36
N LEU A 38 17.18 -5.40 4.48
CA LEU A 38 16.93 -5.11 3.07
C LEU A 38 16.19 -6.26 2.39
N TYR A 39 16.71 -7.49 2.47
CA TYR A 39 16.11 -8.66 1.83
C TYR A 39 14.69 -8.97 2.31
N PRO A 40 14.41 -9.06 3.63
CA PRO A 40 13.04 -9.24 4.09
C PRO A 40 12.18 -8.04 3.70
N GLY A 41 12.68 -6.80 3.79
CA GLY A 41 11.94 -5.61 3.39
C GLY A 41 11.51 -5.63 1.92
N VAL A 42 12.40 -6.01 1.01
CA VAL A 42 12.11 -6.18 -0.42
C VAL A 42 11.06 -7.26 -0.64
N LEU A 43 11.15 -8.39 0.07
CA LEU A 43 10.14 -9.45 0.00
C LEU A 43 8.76 -8.95 0.44
N PHE A 44 8.68 -8.29 1.60
CA PHE A 44 7.43 -7.73 2.11
C PHE A 44 6.85 -6.67 1.18
N PHE A 45 7.69 -5.80 0.61
CA PHE A 45 7.28 -4.80 -0.36
C PHE A 45 6.71 -5.44 -1.64
N ALA A 46 7.40 -6.45 -2.18
CA ALA A 46 6.95 -7.16 -3.37
C ALA A 46 5.63 -7.90 -3.14
N VAL A 47 5.47 -8.56 -1.99
CA VAL A 47 4.22 -9.24 -1.60
C VAL A 47 3.09 -8.22 -1.42
N GLY A 48 3.35 -7.09 -0.77
CA GLY A 48 2.39 -6.00 -0.62
C GLY A 48 1.92 -5.45 -1.96
N LEU A 49 2.85 -5.17 -2.88
CA LEU A 49 2.53 -4.68 -4.21
C LEU A 49 1.72 -5.69 -5.03
N ALA A 50 2.16 -6.94 -5.08
CA ALA A 50 1.47 -7.99 -5.82
C ALA A 50 0.07 -8.26 -5.27
N GLY A 51 -0.07 -8.33 -3.95
CA GLY A 51 -1.35 -8.54 -3.29
C GLY A 51 -2.31 -7.36 -3.47
N ASN A 52 -1.83 -6.13 -3.37
CA ASN A 52 -2.64 -4.93 -3.62
C ASN A 52 -3.16 -4.90 -5.06
N PHE A 53 -2.27 -5.12 -6.04
CA PHE A 53 -2.63 -5.15 -7.45
C PHE A 53 -3.62 -6.27 -7.77
N TYR A 54 -3.38 -7.48 -7.30
CA TYR A 54 -4.26 -8.64 -7.51
C TYR A 54 -5.69 -8.37 -7.04
N HIS A 55 -5.85 -7.83 -5.82
CA HIS A 55 -7.18 -7.55 -5.28
C HIS A 55 -7.87 -6.36 -5.98
N HIS A 56 -7.11 -5.38 -6.46
CA HIS A 56 -7.65 -4.33 -7.33
C HIS A 56 -8.11 -4.85 -8.70
N CYS A 57 -7.37 -5.78 -9.30
CA CYS A 57 -7.79 -6.47 -10.52
C CYS A 57 -9.10 -7.22 -10.31
N LEU A 58 -9.24 -7.95 -9.20
CA LEU A 58 -10.47 -8.67 -8.86
C LEU A 58 -11.66 -7.70 -8.69
N LEU A 59 -11.45 -6.58 -7.99
CA LEU A 59 -12.45 -5.51 -7.85
C LEU A 59 -12.82 -4.85 -9.19
N SER A 60 -11.86 -4.69 -10.09
CA SER A 60 -12.10 -4.16 -11.44
C SER A 60 -12.97 -5.10 -12.27
N GLN A 61 -12.68 -6.41 -12.24
CA GLN A 61 -13.48 -7.42 -12.93
C GLN A 61 -14.92 -7.46 -12.43
N LEU A 62 -15.14 -7.32 -11.12
CA LEU A 62 -16.49 -7.23 -10.55
C LEU A 62 -17.29 -6.01 -11.06
N ARG A 63 -16.61 -4.94 -11.48
CA ARG A 63 -17.24 -3.77 -12.09
C ARG A 63 -17.53 -3.96 -13.58
N THR A 64 -16.70 -4.71 -14.31
CA THR A 64 -16.94 -4.98 -15.74
C THR A 64 -18.06 -6.00 -15.95
N THR A 65 -18.22 -6.99 -15.06
CA THR A 65 -19.35 -7.94 -15.08
C THR A 65 -20.71 -7.27 -14.79
N LYS A 66 -20.76 -6.00 -14.37
CA LYS A 66 -21.99 -5.22 -14.14
C LYS A 66 -22.66 -4.67 -15.41
N GLN A 67 -22.25 -5.10 -16.61
CA GLN A 67 -22.76 -4.58 -17.88
C GLN A 67 -24.26 -4.84 -18.17
N GLY A 68 -25.00 -5.49 -17.26
CA GLY A 68 -26.41 -5.90 -17.41
C GLY A 68 -27.44 -5.15 -16.54
N GLY A 69 -27.34 -3.83 -16.39
CA GLY A 69 -28.47 -2.97 -15.95
C GLY A 69 -28.89 -2.99 -14.46
N GLU A 70 -28.58 -4.03 -13.69
CA GLU A 70 -28.93 -4.05 -12.25
C GLU A 70 -27.85 -3.38 -11.38
N LYS A 71 -28.25 -2.31 -10.68
CA LYS A 71 -27.43 -1.59 -9.68
C LYS A 71 -27.22 -2.41 -8.38
N ALA A 72 -27.23 -3.74 -8.43
CA ALA A 72 -27.01 -4.56 -7.26
C ALA A 72 -25.52 -4.56 -6.88
N TYR A 73 -25.22 -4.23 -5.61
CA TYR A 73 -23.88 -4.40 -5.05
C TYR A 73 -23.58 -5.90 -4.95
N LYS A 74 -22.56 -6.37 -5.68
CA LYS A 74 -22.06 -7.74 -5.56
C LYS A 74 -20.91 -7.76 -4.57
N ILE A 75 -21.00 -8.64 -3.58
CA ILE A 75 -19.94 -8.88 -2.61
C ILE A 75 -18.75 -9.50 -3.36
N PRO A 76 -17.54 -8.94 -3.24
CA PRO A 76 -16.36 -9.53 -3.87
C PRO A 76 -16.09 -10.92 -3.29
N THR A 77 -15.89 -11.90 -4.17
CA THR A 77 -15.54 -13.27 -3.80
C THR A 77 -14.26 -13.68 -4.54
N GLY A 78 -13.36 -14.39 -3.85
CA GLY A 78 -12.03 -14.76 -4.35
C GLY A 78 -10.88 -14.09 -3.58
N GLY A 79 -9.65 -14.61 -3.71
CA GLY A 79 -8.49 -14.09 -2.97
C GLY A 79 -8.67 -14.13 -1.44
N LEU A 80 -8.23 -13.08 -0.76
CA LEU A 80 -8.36 -12.91 0.69
C LEU A 80 -9.69 -12.27 1.14
N PHE A 81 -10.64 -12.02 0.23
CA PHE A 81 -11.94 -11.42 0.59
C PHE A 81 -12.79 -12.31 1.53
N GLY A 82 -12.45 -13.59 1.70
CA GLY A 82 -13.08 -14.47 2.68
C GLY A 82 -12.51 -14.35 4.11
N LEU A 83 -11.35 -13.71 4.28
CA LEU A 83 -10.68 -13.54 5.57
C LEU A 83 -10.71 -12.10 6.08
N VAL A 84 -10.66 -11.13 5.16
CA VAL A 84 -10.54 -9.71 5.48
C VAL A 84 -11.49 -8.91 4.60
N THR A 85 -12.15 -7.91 5.17
CA THR A 85 -13.10 -7.04 4.44
C THR A 85 -12.43 -6.32 3.25
N CYS A 86 -11.23 -5.79 3.47
CA CYS A 86 -10.48 -4.98 2.50
C CYS A 86 -9.03 -5.51 2.34
N PRO A 87 -8.82 -6.64 1.63
CA PRO A 87 -7.49 -7.23 1.48
C PRO A 87 -6.50 -6.33 0.75
N HIS A 88 -6.96 -5.51 -0.20
CA HIS A 88 -6.11 -4.53 -0.90
C HIS A 88 -5.48 -3.50 0.07
N TYR A 89 -6.20 -3.07 1.11
CA TYR A 89 -5.66 -2.19 2.15
C TYR A 89 -4.68 -2.93 3.06
N LEU A 90 -4.96 -4.19 3.40
CA LEU A 90 -4.00 -5.00 4.16
C LEU A 90 -2.65 -5.10 3.43
N PHE A 91 -2.68 -5.41 2.13
CA PHE A 91 -1.46 -5.51 1.33
C PHE A 91 -0.76 -4.18 1.12
N GLU A 92 -1.49 -3.07 1.11
CA GLU A 92 -0.91 -1.73 1.10
C GLU A 92 -0.13 -1.45 2.40
N ILE A 93 -0.69 -1.80 3.55
CA ILE A 93 0.00 -1.72 4.85
C ILE A 93 1.28 -2.57 4.84
N VAL A 94 1.18 -3.82 4.39
CA VAL A 94 2.33 -4.74 4.26
C VAL A 94 3.43 -4.13 3.38
N GLY A 95 3.05 -3.48 2.28
CA GLY A 95 3.98 -2.78 1.40
C GLY A 95 4.72 -1.64 2.11
N PHE A 96 4.01 -0.78 2.85
CA PHE A 96 4.64 0.32 3.59
C PHE A 96 5.55 -0.17 4.72
N PHE A 97 5.21 -1.26 5.41
CA PHE A 97 6.11 -1.88 6.38
C PHE A 97 7.36 -2.48 5.71
N GLY A 98 7.22 -3.12 4.55
CA GLY A 98 8.36 -3.57 3.75
C GLY A 98 9.28 -2.42 3.37
N PHE A 99 8.73 -1.27 2.97
CA PHE A 99 9.51 -0.06 2.69
C PHE A 99 10.22 0.46 3.94
N ALA A 100 9.56 0.49 5.10
CA ALA A 100 10.18 0.88 6.37
C ALA A 100 11.34 -0.03 6.77
N MET A 101 11.26 -1.34 6.47
CA MET A 101 12.35 -2.30 6.66
C MET A 101 13.53 -2.06 5.72
N ILE A 102 13.28 -1.63 4.48
CA ILE A 102 14.35 -1.27 3.53
C ILE A 102 15.03 0.03 3.94
N ALA A 103 14.25 1.05 4.29
CA ALA A 103 14.76 2.38 4.60
C ALA A 103 15.39 2.46 5.98
N GLN A 104 14.90 1.66 6.94
CA GLN A 104 15.32 1.63 8.34
C GLN A 104 15.38 3.02 9.01
N THR A 105 14.52 3.96 8.57
CA THR A 105 14.41 5.30 9.14
C THR A 105 13.14 5.43 10.00
N VAL A 106 13.23 6.25 11.06
CA VAL A 106 12.08 6.60 11.89
C VAL A 106 10.97 7.25 11.06
N HIS A 107 11.35 8.04 10.05
CA HIS A 107 10.39 8.67 9.14
C HIS A 107 9.58 7.64 8.36
N ALA A 108 10.23 6.65 7.72
CA ALA A 108 9.54 5.61 6.97
C ALA A 108 8.63 4.75 7.87
N LEU A 109 9.08 4.44 9.10
CA LEU A 109 8.27 3.72 10.08
C LEU A 109 7.04 4.53 10.51
N ALA A 110 7.18 5.84 10.75
CA ALA A 110 6.07 6.71 11.12
C ALA A 110 5.03 6.80 9.99
N VAL A 111 5.48 6.89 8.73
CA VAL A 111 4.58 6.85 7.58
C VAL A 111 3.85 5.51 7.50
N ALA A 112 4.55 4.38 7.66
CA ALA A 112 3.92 3.06 7.64
C ALA A 112 2.86 2.89 8.73
N ALA A 113 3.16 3.31 9.97
CA ALA A 113 2.23 3.26 11.08
C ALA A 113 1.02 4.19 10.88
N GLY A 114 1.25 5.41 10.37
CA GLY A 114 0.19 6.36 10.05
C GLY A 114 -0.75 5.83 8.95
N THR A 115 -0.19 5.26 7.88
CA THR A 115 -0.97 4.61 6.83
C THR A 115 -1.76 3.42 7.36
N ALA A 116 -1.16 2.60 8.24
CA ALA A 116 -1.85 1.49 8.88
C ALA A 116 -3.04 1.96 9.71
N ALA A 117 -2.88 2.97 10.55
CA ALA A 117 -3.96 3.54 11.35
C ALA A 117 -5.08 4.13 10.48
N TYR A 118 -4.72 4.87 9.43
CA TYR A 118 -5.68 5.46 8.49
C TYR A 118 -6.50 4.40 7.75
N LEU A 119 -5.82 3.38 7.20
CA LEU A 119 -6.48 2.32 6.43
C LEU A 119 -7.30 1.38 7.32
N ALA A 120 -6.85 1.09 8.55
CA ALA A 120 -7.62 0.33 9.53
C ALA A 120 -8.88 1.08 10.00
N GLY A 121 -8.82 2.41 10.14
CA GLY A 121 -10.00 3.22 10.45
C GLY A 121 -10.96 3.39 9.27
N ARG A 122 -10.50 3.11 8.04
CA ARG A 122 -11.28 3.23 6.80
C ARG A 122 -11.94 1.91 6.39
N SER A 123 -11.39 0.77 6.80
CA SER A 123 -11.88 -0.58 6.47
C SER A 123 -13.09 -0.97 7.29
#